data_AF-A0A1F2UFJ5-F1
#
_entry.id   AF-A0A1F2UFJ5-F1
#
_cell.length_a   1.000
_cell.length_b   1.000
_cell.length_c   1.000
_cell.angle_alpha   90.00
_cell.angle_beta   90.00
_cell.angle_gamma   90.00
#
_symmetry.space_group_name_H-M   'P 1'
#
loop_
_entity.id
_entity.type
_entity.pdbx_description
1 polymer ?
#
loop_
_entity_poly.entity_id
_entity_poly.type
_entity_poly.pdbx_seq_one_letter_code
_entity_poly.pdbx_strand_id
1 'polypeptide(L)'
;MGKNFHGRGIGHSPGLLWRFYQWLRGREQVLVRPSAELPLVLISYAKGDEEGVHRFRESLEAVWPALPGQFRERYAGTLRSAPPLIVVLLRRRNICSCLGHHHPLGSESRLTRKLRGLSGVRTGELDLAFEAIRDWEPLPLSQLALPPEAGTKEMSFLRWQLALLAVFLHELHHLVTPQEPEPVVRSQSQRFYTDALAHSVFERFGVEFGLRCETDPAPPLAQNR
;
A
#
# COMPACT_ATOMS: atom_id res chain seq x y z
N MET A 1 0.06 -34.96 -39.09
CA MET A 1 -0.61 -34.96 -37.77
C MET A 1 0.22 -34.13 -36.81
N GLY A 2 -0.43 -33.26 -36.02
CA GLY A 2 0.23 -32.52 -34.93
C GLY A 2 0.22 -30.98 -35.06
N LYS A 3 -0.96 -30.35 -35.08
CA LYS A 3 -1.10 -28.90 -34.81
C LYS A 3 -1.11 -28.71 -33.29
N ASN A 4 -0.05 -28.16 -32.73
CA ASN A 4 -0.03 -27.74 -31.32
C ASN A 4 -0.69 -26.38 -31.18
N PHE A 5 -1.83 -26.36 -30.47
CA PHE A 5 -2.57 -25.17 -30.10
C PHE A 5 -1.78 -24.36 -29.06
N HIS A 6 -1.43 -23.12 -29.39
CA HIS A 6 -1.05 -22.11 -28.41
C HIS A 6 -2.31 -21.58 -27.73
N GLY A 7 -2.52 -21.98 -26.47
CA GLY A 7 -3.52 -21.39 -25.59
C GLY A 7 -3.15 -19.95 -25.27
N ARG A 8 -3.66 -18.99 -26.05
CA ARG A 8 -3.71 -17.58 -25.65
C ARG A 8 -4.75 -17.45 -24.54
N GLY A 9 -4.32 -17.16 -23.32
CA GLY A 9 -5.20 -16.78 -22.23
C GLY A 9 -5.96 -15.51 -22.62
N ILE A 10 -7.26 -15.65 -22.89
CA ILE A 10 -8.17 -14.53 -23.10
C ILE A 10 -8.41 -13.92 -21.72
N GLY A 11 -7.69 -12.86 -21.39
CA GLY A 11 -7.98 -12.05 -20.22
C GLY A 11 -9.36 -11.43 -20.37
N HIS A 12 -10.34 -11.94 -19.61
CA HIS A 12 -11.67 -11.35 -19.55
C HIS A 12 -11.55 -9.93 -19.00
N SER A 13 -11.71 -8.94 -19.87
CA SER A 13 -11.93 -7.55 -19.47
C SER A 13 -13.13 -7.52 -18.53
N PRO A 14 -13.01 -6.97 -17.30
CA PRO A 14 -14.11 -6.96 -16.34
C PRO A 14 -15.32 -6.30 -16.98
N GLY A 15 -16.41 -7.07 -17.09
CA GLY A 15 -17.55 -6.75 -17.94
C GLY A 15 -18.22 -5.42 -17.58
N LEU A 16 -18.79 -4.75 -18.58
CA LEU A 16 -19.60 -3.54 -18.43
C LEU A 16 -20.65 -3.64 -17.31
N LEU A 17 -21.18 -4.84 -17.07
CA LEU A 17 -22.08 -5.18 -15.96
C LEU A 17 -21.46 -4.90 -14.58
N TRP A 18 -20.19 -5.20 -14.37
CA TRP A 18 -19.50 -4.92 -13.12
C TRP A 18 -19.34 -3.41 -12.90
N ARG A 19 -19.02 -2.66 -13.96
CA ARG A 19 -18.96 -1.19 -13.91
C ARG A 19 -20.32 -0.57 -13.62
N PHE A 20 -21.38 -1.10 -14.23
CA PHE A 20 -22.76 -0.68 -13.98
C PHE A 20 -23.21 -1.00 -12.55
N TYR A 21 -22.87 -2.18 -12.04
CA TYR A 21 -23.13 -2.59 -10.66
C TYR A 21 -22.39 -1.70 -9.65
N GLN A 22 -21.12 -1.39 -9.89
CA GLN A 22 -20.35 -0.45 -9.06
C GLN A 22 -20.93 0.97 -9.11
N TRP A 23 -21.43 1.40 -10.27
CA TRP A 23 -22.10 2.70 -10.40
C TRP A 23 -23.41 2.76 -9.61
N LEU A 24 -24.23 1.70 -9.67
CA LEU A 24 -25.47 1.56 -8.90
C LEU A 24 -25.26 1.49 -7.39
N ARG A 25 -24.17 0.86 -6.93
CA ARG A 25 -23.84 0.76 -5.49
C ARG A 25 -23.60 2.11 -4.82
N GLY A 26 -23.29 3.14 -5.61
CA GLY A 26 -22.89 4.44 -5.08
C GLY A 26 -21.46 4.45 -4.55
N ARG A 27 -20.99 5.66 -4.21
CA ARG A 27 -19.65 5.88 -3.65
C ARG A 27 -19.77 6.57 -2.30
N GLU A 28 -18.91 6.15 -1.39
CA GLU A 28 -18.76 6.77 -0.08
C GLU A 28 -17.39 7.44 0.01
N GLN A 29 -17.27 8.34 0.99
CA GLN A 29 -16.08 9.15 1.21
C GLN A 29 -15.80 9.24 2.69
N VAL A 30 -14.54 9.02 3.09
CA VAL A 30 -14.07 9.19 4.46
C VAL A 30 -12.84 10.08 4.45
N LEU A 31 -12.87 11.14 5.25
CA LEU A 31 -11.71 12.00 5.47
C LEU A 31 -10.88 11.44 6.63
N VAL A 32 -9.64 11.11 6.34
CA VAL A 32 -8.63 10.66 7.30
C VAL A 32 -7.70 11.82 7.62
N ARG A 33 -7.48 12.04 8.92
CA ARG A 33 -6.56 13.07 9.44
C ARG A 33 -5.38 12.36 10.10
N PRO A 34 -4.36 11.98 9.31
CA PRO A 34 -3.20 11.27 9.86
C PRO A 34 -2.33 12.21 10.72
N SER A 35 -1.23 11.67 11.25
CA SER A 35 -0.19 12.48 11.89
C SER A 35 0.26 13.64 11.01
N ALA A 36 0.75 14.73 11.61
CA ALA A 36 1.12 15.98 10.93
C ALA A 36 2.14 15.83 9.77
N GLU A 37 2.85 14.70 9.69
CA GLU A 37 3.79 14.39 8.62
C GLU A 37 3.14 13.94 7.31
N LEU A 38 1.91 13.42 7.37
CA LEU A 38 1.17 12.95 6.21
C LEU A 38 0.14 14.00 5.76
N PRO A 39 -0.14 14.10 4.45
CA PRO A 39 -1.21 14.97 3.98
C PRO A 39 -2.57 14.49 4.46
N LEU A 40 -3.57 15.38 4.45
CA LEU A 40 -4.96 14.97 4.63
C LEU A 40 -5.35 14.01 3.51
N VAL A 41 -6.01 12.91 3.85
CA VAL A 41 -6.38 11.88 2.87
C VAL A 41 -7.89 11.75 2.81
N LEU A 42 -8.49 12.04 1.65
CA LEU A 42 -9.89 11.77 1.37
C LEU A 42 -10.00 10.44 0.61
N ILE A 43 -10.46 9.40 1.28
CA ILE A 43 -10.64 8.07 0.69
C ILE A 43 -12.01 8.02 0.03
N SER A 44 -12.08 7.80 -1.28
CA SER A 44 -13.31 7.53 -2.02
C SER A 44 -13.37 6.07 -2.46
N TYR A 45 -14.42 5.36 -2.06
CA TYR A 45 -14.58 3.92 -2.29
C TYR A 45 -16.02 3.58 -2.72
N ALA A 46 -16.22 2.36 -3.23
CA ALA A 46 -17.55 1.86 -3.55
C ALA A 46 -18.21 1.30 -2.28
N LYS A 47 -19.52 1.49 -2.11
CA LYS A 47 -20.25 0.94 -0.97
C LYS A 47 -20.08 -0.59 -0.88
N GLY A 48 -19.85 -1.13 0.32
CA GLY A 48 -19.56 -2.55 0.52
C GLY A 48 -18.07 -2.93 0.47
N ASP A 49 -17.16 -1.94 0.39
CA ASP A 49 -15.70 -2.13 0.41
C ASP A 49 -15.07 -1.57 1.70
N GLU A 50 -15.82 -1.56 2.80
CA GLU A 50 -15.44 -0.93 4.07
C GLU A 50 -14.19 -1.56 4.69
N GLU A 51 -13.93 -2.85 4.47
CA GLU A 51 -12.73 -3.53 4.98
C GLU A 51 -11.45 -2.90 4.42
N GLY A 52 -11.41 -2.65 3.10
CA GLY A 52 -10.25 -2.03 2.46
C GLY A 52 -10.00 -0.61 3.00
N VAL A 53 -11.08 0.15 3.20
CA VAL A 53 -11.03 1.50 3.79
C VAL A 53 -10.54 1.45 5.23
N HIS A 54 -11.06 0.52 6.03
CA HIS A 54 -10.68 0.37 7.42
C HIS A 54 -9.18 0.08 7.55
N ARG A 55 -8.68 -0.87 6.75
CA ARG A 55 -7.27 -1.24 6.73
C ARG A 55 -6.39 -0.10 6.28
N PHE A 56 -6.78 0.59 5.20
CA PHE A 56 -5.99 1.72 4.73
C PHE A 56 -5.98 2.89 5.72
N ARG A 57 -7.12 3.18 6.37
CA ARG A 57 -7.18 4.17 7.44
C ARG A 57 -6.28 3.79 8.61
N GLU A 58 -6.32 2.55 9.09
CA GLU A 58 -5.43 2.07 10.14
C GLU A 58 -3.95 2.17 9.74
N SER A 59 -3.61 1.91 8.48
CA SER A 59 -2.24 2.11 7.97
C SER A 59 -1.75 3.54 8.18
N LEU A 60 -2.62 4.54 7.98
CA LEU A 60 -2.29 5.96 8.07
C LEU A 60 -2.33 6.49 9.50
N GLU A 61 -3.33 6.08 10.28
CA GLU A 61 -3.60 6.63 11.63
C GLU A 61 -2.88 5.88 12.76
N ALA A 62 -2.60 4.59 12.59
CA ALA A 62 -2.00 3.75 13.62
C ALA A 62 -0.63 3.20 13.22
N VAL A 63 -0.52 2.61 12.03
CA VAL A 63 0.73 1.94 11.62
C VAL A 63 1.82 2.95 11.32
N TRP A 64 1.57 3.95 10.47
CA TRP A 64 2.56 4.98 10.16
C TRP A 64 3.18 5.65 11.40
N PRO A 65 2.41 6.21 12.36
CA PRO A 65 3.00 6.85 13.53
C PRO A 65 3.71 5.87 14.48
N ALA A 66 3.33 4.59 14.49
CA ALA A 66 4.00 3.57 15.30
C ALA A 66 5.35 3.14 14.72
N LEU A 67 5.63 3.42 13.45
CA LEU A 67 6.92 3.09 12.85
C LEU A 67 8.05 3.97 13.41
N PRO A 68 9.25 3.40 13.66
CA PRO A 68 10.45 4.15 13.98
C PRO A 68 10.70 5.33 13.02
N GLY A 69 11.20 6.44 13.58
CA GLY A 69 11.44 7.68 12.83
C GLY A 69 12.27 7.49 11.57
N GLN A 70 13.29 6.61 11.61
CA GLN A 70 14.14 6.27 10.47
C GLN A 70 13.37 5.81 9.21
N PHE A 71 12.24 5.12 9.38
CA PHE A 71 11.42 4.68 8.24
C PHE A 71 10.65 5.84 7.64
N ARG A 72 10.18 6.76 8.49
CA ARG A 72 9.42 7.95 8.11
C ARG A 72 10.31 9.01 7.47
N GLU A 73 11.52 9.18 7.99
CA GLU A 73 12.55 10.10 7.46
C GLU A 73 12.90 9.82 6.00
N ARG A 74 12.87 8.54 5.58
CA ARG A 74 13.08 8.14 4.18
C ARG A 74 12.12 8.82 3.19
N TYR A 75 10.94 9.22 3.64
CA TYR A 75 9.93 9.92 2.84
C TYR A 75 9.76 11.39 3.22
N ALA A 76 10.50 11.92 4.19
CA ALA A 76 10.30 13.28 4.67
C ALA A 76 10.43 14.34 3.56
N GLY A 77 11.35 14.13 2.60
CA GLY A 77 11.47 14.99 1.41
C GLY A 77 10.22 14.99 0.54
N THR A 78 9.73 13.80 0.18
CA THR A 78 8.49 13.60 -0.59
C THR A 78 7.28 14.21 0.12
N LEU A 79 7.14 13.95 1.42
CA LEU A 79 6.00 14.39 2.23
C LEU A 79 5.95 15.91 2.39
N ARG A 80 7.10 16.59 2.52
CA ARG A 80 7.14 18.07 2.56
C ARG A 80 6.66 18.71 1.26
N SER A 81 6.89 18.07 0.13
CA SER A 81 6.53 18.58 -1.20
C SER A 81 5.11 18.16 -1.64
N ALA A 82 4.54 17.16 -0.98
CA ALA A 82 3.22 16.62 -1.26
C ALA A 82 2.12 17.71 -1.22
N PRO A 83 1.07 17.57 -2.05
CA PRO A 83 -0.15 18.33 -1.85
C PRO A 83 -0.71 18.08 -0.43
N PRO A 84 -1.16 19.12 0.29
CA PRO A 84 -1.68 18.96 1.66
C PRO A 84 -3.01 18.18 1.71
N LEU A 85 -3.69 18.00 0.57
CA LEU A 85 -4.85 17.14 0.43
C LEU A 85 -4.62 16.13 -0.71
N ILE A 86 -4.80 14.85 -0.41
CA ILE A 86 -4.74 13.75 -1.38
C ILE A 86 -6.08 13.05 -1.42
N VAL A 87 -6.65 12.92 -2.61
CA VAL A 87 -7.83 12.07 -2.85
C VAL A 87 -7.35 10.68 -3.25
N VAL A 88 -7.76 9.66 -2.53
CA VAL A 88 -7.43 8.26 -2.87
C VAL A 88 -8.69 7.58 -3.38
N LEU A 89 -8.67 7.19 -4.65
CA LEU A 89 -9.66 6.30 -5.25
C LEU A 89 -9.31 4.87 -4.85
N LEU A 90 -9.93 4.40 -3.77
CA LEU A 90 -9.71 3.05 -3.27
C LEU A 90 -10.66 2.07 -3.98
N ARG A 91 -10.08 1.09 -4.66
CA ARG A 91 -10.82 0.08 -5.44
C ARG A 91 -10.32 -1.31 -5.09
N ARG A 92 -11.16 -2.33 -5.24
CA ARG A 92 -10.73 -3.73 -5.16
C ARG A 92 -9.59 -4.03 -6.13
N ARG A 93 -9.87 -3.75 -7.41
CA ARG A 93 -8.94 -3.84 -8.54
C ARG A 93 -9.16 -2.64 -9.44
N ASN A 94 -8.10 -2.15 -10.06
CA ASN A 94 -8.14 -1.06 -11.01
C ASN A 94 -8.13 -1.57 -12.45
N ILE A 95 -8.40 -0.65 -13.39
CA ILE A 95 -8.55 -0.97 -14.81
C ILE A 95 -7.19 -1.23 -15.47
N CYS A 96 -6.12 -0.60 -14.97
CA CYS A 96 -4.74 -0.81 -15.42
C CYS A 96 -4.14 -2.15 -14.95
N SER A 97 -4.81 -2.88 -14.06
CA SER A 97 -4.27 -4.07 -13.39
C SER A 97 -2.95 -3.81 -12.64
N CYS A 98 -2.75 -2.57 -12.17
CA CYS A 98 -1.60 -2.12 -11.40
C CYS A 98 -1.93 -2.10 -9.89
N LEU A 99 -0.95 -2.00 -8.99
CA LEU A 99 -1.23 -1.91 -7.53
C LEU A 99 -1.75 -0.54 -7.15
N GLY A 100 -1.23 0.48 -7.81
CA GLY A 100 -1.69 1.85 -7.73
C GLY A 100 -1.19 2.64 -8.94
N HIS A 101 -1.66 3.87 -9.04
CA HIS A 101 -1.07 4.90 -9.89
C HIS A 101 -1.49 6.28 -9.38
N HIS A 102 -0.65 7.29 -9.54
CA HIS A 102 -1.08 8.68 -9.42
C HIS A 102 -1.81 9.16 -10.68
N HIS A 103 -2.67 10.16 -10.53
CA HIS A 103 -3.29 10.87 -11.65
C HIS A 103 -2.59 12.23 -11.86
N PRO A 104 -1.93 12.43 -13.02
CA PRO A 104 -1.39 13.74 -13.38
C PRO A 104 -2.46 14.85 -13.41
N LEU A 105 -1.99 16.09 -13.27
CA LEU A 105 -2.86 17.27 -13.39
C LEU A 105 -3.66 17.22 -14.70
N GLY A 106 -4.97 17.31 -14.59
CA GLY A 106 -5.88 17.27 -15.73
C GLY A 106 -6.49 15.91 -16.05
N SER A 107 -5.91 14.80 -15.58
CA SER A 107 -6.54 13.47 -15.68
C SER A 107 -7.36 13.09 -14.45
N GLU A 108 -7.42 13.98 -13.46
CA GLU A 108 -8.05 13.73 -12.17
C GLU A 108 -9.58 13.73 -12.26
N SER A 109 -10.20 13.04 -11.30
CA SER A 109 -11.64 12.98 -11.17
C SER A 109 -12.27 14.37 -10.96
N ARG A 110 -13.57 14.44 -11.24
CA ARG A 110 -14.37 15.66 -10.98
C ARG A 110 -14.33 16.07 -9.51
N LEU A 111 -14.22 15.11 -8.58
CA LEU A 111 -14.15 15.36 -7.15
C LEU A 111 -12.88 16.15 -6.80
N THR A 112 -11.72 15.65 -7.22
CA THR A 112 -10.41 16.30 -6.99
C THR A 112 -10.35 17.69 -7.60
N ARG A 113 -10.82 17.85 -8.84
CA ARG A 113 -10.90 19.17 -9.48
C ARG A 113 -11.82 20.15 -8.74
N LYS A 114 -12.97 19.67 -8.26
CA LYS A 114 -13.91 20.48 -7.47
C LYS A 114 -13.32 20.87 -6.11
N LEU A 115 -12.66 19.94 -5.41
CA LEU A 115 -11.99 20.21 -4.12
C LEU A 115 -10.88 21.23 -4.28
N ARG A 116 -10.05 21.10 -5.32
CA ARG A 116 -9.02 22.10 -5.65
C ARG A 116 -9.63 23.48 -5.94
N GLY A 117 -10.68 23.52 -6.76
CA GLY A 117 -11.35 24.78 -7.13
C GLY A 117 -12.04 25.49 -5.96
N LEU A 118 -12.66 24.73 -5.05
CA LEU A 118 -13.38 25.29 -3.89
C LEU A 118 -12.46 25.66 -2.72
N SER A 119 -11.44 24.85 -2.46
CA SER A 119 -10.53 25.09 -1.33
C SER A 119 -9.42 26.08 -1.66
N GLY A 120 -9.06 26.24 -2.94
CA GLY A 120 -7.86 26.96 -3.36
C GLY A 120 -6.56 26.23 -3.01
N VAL A 121 -6.65 25.02 -2.46
CA VAL A 121 -5.51 24.24 -1.97
C VAL A 121 -5.06 23.24 -3.03
N ARG A 122 -3.73 23.05 -3.15
CA ARG A 122 -3.16 21.99 -3.99
C ARG A 122 -3.74 20.64 -3.55
N THR A 123 -4.37 19.95 -4.49
CA THR A 123 -5.00 18.64 -4.26
C THR A 123 -4.48 17.67 -5.31
N GLY A 124 -3.99 16.52 -4.87
CA GLY A 124 -3.57 15.41 -5.73
C GLY A 124 -4.56 14.25 -5.71
N GLU A 125 -4.47 13.35 -6.68
CA GLU A 125 -5.30 12.15 -6.74
C GLU A 125 -4.45 10.90 -7.01
N LEU A 126 -4.72 9.85 -6.24
CA LEU A 126 -4.12 8.53 -6.37
C LEU A 126 -5.22 7.48 -6.55
N ASP A 127 -4.92 6.38 -7.23
CA ASP A 127 -5.75 5.19 -7.30
C ASP A 127 -5.01 4.01 -6.66
N LEU A 128 -5.67 3.28 -5.76
CA LEU A 128 -5.09 2.13 -5.06
C LEU A 128 -6.01 0.90 -5.20
N ALA A 129 -5.43 -0.23 -5.59
CA ALA A 129 -6.12 -1.51 -5.78
C ALA A 129 -5.96 -2.42 -4.55
N PHE A 130 -6.77 -2.23 -3.51
CA PHE A 130 -6.54 -2.83 -2.20
C PHE A 130 -6.56 -4.37 -2.16
N GLU A 131 -7.37 -5.03 -3.01
CA GLU A 131 -7.34 -6.51 -3.07
C GLU A 131 -6.08 -6.97 -3.80
N ALA A 132 -5.69 -6.29 -4.88
CA ALA A 132 -4.43 -6.60 -5.57
C ALA A 132 -3.21 -6.37 -4.67
N ILE A 133 -3.24 -5.33 -3.83
CA ILE A 133 -2.21 -5.04 -2.83
C ILE A 133 -2.19 -6.09 -1.72
N ARG A 134 -3.35 -6.62 -1.30
CA ARG A 134 -3.42 -7.71 -0.32
C ARG A 134 -2.71 -8.96 -0.82
N ASP A 135 -2.89 -9.26 -2.10
CA ASP A 135 -2.33 -10.43 -2.77
C ASP A 135 -0.89 -10.18 -3.28
N TRP A 136 -0.32 -9.00 -3.04
CA TRP A 136 1.01 -8.62 -3.51
C TRP A 136 2.12 -9.17 -2.62
N GLU A 137 3.08 -9.86 -3.24
CA GLU A 137 4.29 -10.38 -2.59
C GLU A 137 5.52 -9.66 -3.17
N PRO A 138 6.10 -8.67 -2.47
CA PRO A 138 7.24 -7.90 -2.98
C PRO A 138 8.55 -8.69 -3.08
N LEU A 139 8.68 -9.84 -2.41
CA LEU A 139 9.89 -10.66 -2.39
C LEU A 139 9.58 -12.12 -2.76
N PRO A 140 10.51 -12.83 -3.43
CA PRO A 140 10.37 -14.26 -3.67
C PRO A 140 10.31 -15.02 -2.33
N LEU A 141 9.44 -16.04 -2.29
CA LEU A 141 9.17 -16.90 -1.13
C LEU A 141 10.44 -17.45 -0.44
N SER A 142 11.55 -17.57 -1.16
CA SER A 142 12.84 -18.06 -0.64
C SER A 142 13.48 -17.14 0.42
N GLN A 143 13.09 -15.87 0.51
CA GLN A 143 13.60 -14.92 1.50
C GLN A 143 12.68 -14.77 2.72
N LEU A 144 11.52 -15.44 2.72
CA LEU A 144 10.45 -15.24 3.69
C LEU A 144 10.21 -16.51 4.52
N ALA A 145 11.18 -16.88 5.36
CA ALA A 145 10.91 -17.77 6.49
C ALA A 145 10.30 -16.93 7.62
N LEU A 146 8.99 -16.67 7.54
CA LEU A 146 8.27 -16.17 8.70
C LEU A 146 8.26 -17.29 9.77
N PRO A 147 8.48 -16.96 11.05
CA PRO A 147 8.31 -17.94 12.12
C PRO A 147 6.87 -18.49 12.07
N PRO A 148 6.62 -19.77 12.42
CA PRO A 148 5.28 -20.37 12.41
C PRO A 148 4.23 -19.51 13.15
N GLU A 149 4.66 -18.82 14.20
CA GLU A 149 3.87 -17.90 15.03
C GLU A 149 3.45 -16.62 14.29
N ALA A 150 4.11 -16.28 13.19
CA ALA A 150 3.76 -15.19 12.28
C ALA A 150 2.73 -15.62 11.20
N GLY A 151 2.25 -16.86 11.21
CA GLY A 151 1.12 -17.32 10.39
C GLY A 151 -0.26 -16.85 10.87
N THR A 152 -0.31 -15.94 11.83
CA THR A 152 -1.57 -15.46 12.43
C THR A 152 -2.34 -14.50 11.52
N LYS A 153 -3.65 -14.41 11.76
CA LYS A 153 -4.54 -13.44 11.11
C LYS A 153 -4.09 -11.99 11.35
N GLU A 154 -3.59 -11.71 12.56
CA GLU A 154 -3.05 -10.39 12.92
C GLU A 154 -1.83 -10.02 12.09
N MET A 155 -0.91 -10.97 11.88
CA MET A 155 0.27 -10.74 11.05
C MET A 155 -0.11 -10.52 9.59
N SER A 156 -1.09 -11.27 9.08
CA SER A 156 -1.64 -11.07 7.73
C SER A 156 -2.23 -9.66 7.56
N PHE A 157 -2.93 -9.14 8.57
CA PHE A 157 -3.43 -7.78 8.56
C PHE A 157 -2.33 -6.73 8.60
N LEU A 158 -1.31 -6.92 9.44
CA LEU A 158 -0.18 -6.01 9.51
C LEU A 158 0.59 -5.95 8.17
N ARG A 159 0.85 -7.12 7.56
CA ARG A 159 1.45 -7.19 6.22
C ARG A 159 0.64 -6.42 5.20
N TRP A 160 -0.68 -6.58 5.21
CA TRP A 160 -1.56 -5.87 4.29
C TRP A 160 -1.54 -4.36 4.54
N GLN A 161 -1.57 -3.93 5.81
CA GLN A 161 -1.49 -2.52 6.17
C GLN A 161 -0.16 -1.88 5.73
N LEU A 162 0.97 -2.56 5.94
CA LEU A 162 2.29 -2.13 5.47
C LEU A 162 2.36 -2.09 3.94
N ALA A 163 1.74 -3.04 3.25
CA ALA A 163 1.68 -3.06 1.79
C ALA A 163 0.86 -1.87 1.25
N LEU A 164 -0.31 -1.58 1.84
CA LEU A 164 -1.11 -0.40 1.51
C LEU A 164 -0.33 0.90 1.70
N LEU A 165 0.42 1.00 2.80
CA LEU A 165 1.25 2.16 3.11
C LEU A 165 2.42 2.30 2.13
N ALA A 166 3.10 1.21 1.79
CA ALA A 166 4.20 1.20 0.83
C ALA A 166 3.76 1.62 -0.57
N VAL A 167 2.61 1.12 -1.04
CA VAL A 167 2.05 1.52 -2.35
C VAL A 167 1.55 2.95 -2.31
N PHE A 168 0.89 3.39 -1.24
CA PHE A 168 0.49 4.79 -1.08
C PHE A 168 1.70 5.75 -1.17
N LEU A 169 2.78 5.45 -0.45
CA LEU A 169 4.01 6.26 -0.46
C LEU A 169 4.72 6.21 -1.81
N HIS A 170 4.69 5.07 -2.50
CA HIS A 170 5.18 4.93 -3.87
C HIS A 170 4.43 5.85 -4.83
N GLU A 171 3.10 5.81 -4.84
CA GLU A 171 2.30 6.66 -5.72
C GLU A 171 2.40 8.14 -5.35
N LEU A 172 2.51 8.45 -4.07
CA LEU A 172 2.75 9.81 -3.60
C LEU A 172 4.12 10.33 -4.06
N HIS A 173 5.15 9.47 -4.12
CA HIS A 173 6.44 9.84 -4.69
C HIS A 173 6.28 10.24 -6.15
N HIS A 174 5.65 9.41 -6.99
CA HIS A 174 5.45 9.76 -8.40
C HIS A 174 4.59 11.01 -8.60
N LEU A 175 3.61 11.24 -7.72
CA LEU A 175 2.82 12.47 -7.75
C LEU A 175 3.67 13.72 -7.51
N VAL A 176 4.69 13.63 -6.65
CA VAL A 176 5.56 14.75 -6.26
C VAL A 176 6.74 14.93 -7.22
N THR A 177 7.37 13.83 -7.63
CA THR A 177 8.56 13.79 -8.48
C THR A 177 8.30 12.89 -9.69
N PRO A 178 7.46 13.31 -10.65
CA PRO A 178 7.05 12.45 -11.76
C PRO A 178 8.18 12.09 -12.73
N GLN A 179 9.31 12.79 -12.67
CA GLN A 179 10.50 12.51 -13.48
C GLN A 179 11.38 11.41 -12.88
N GLU A 180 11.17 11.02 -11.63
CA GLU A 180 11.97 9.98 -10.98
C GLU A 180 11.72 8.63 -11.68
N PRO A 181 12.77 7.89 -12.07
CA PRO A 181 12.61 6.62 -12.74
C PRO A 181 11.89 5.60 -11.86
N GLU A 182 10.91 4.90 -12.44
CA GLU A 182 10.15 3.82 -11.79
C GLU A 182 11.02 2.81 -10.99
N PRO A 183 12.18 2.33 -11.50
CA PRO A 183 13.02 1.41 -10.72
C PRO A 183 13.50 2.00 -9.40
N VAL A 184 13.80 3.30 -9.35
CA VAL A 184 14.29 3.98 -8.14
C VAL A 184 13.18 4.06 -7.10
N VAL A 185 12.01 4.55 -7.50
CA VAL A 185 10.84 4.69 -6.61
C VAL A 185 10.37 3.32 -6.12
N ARG A 186 10.38 2.30 -7.00
CA ARG A 186 10.07 0.92 -6.64
C ARG A 186 11.05 0.33 -5.64
N SER A 187 12.36 0.50 -5.85
CA SER A 187 13.36 0.02 -4.89
C SER A 187 13.20 0.68 -3.53
N GLN A 188 12.86 1.97 -3.49
CA GLN A 188 12.61 2.68 -2.23
C GLN A 188 11.38 2.15 -1.48
N SER A 189 10.25 1.95 -2.18
CA SER A 189 9.02 1.44 -1.56
C SER A 189 9.11 -0.02 -1.15
N GLN A 190 9.77 -0.86 -1.95
CA GLN A 190 10.07 -2.24 -1.57
C GLN A 190 10.95 -2.29 -0.33
N ARG A 191 12.04 -1.51 -0.29
CA ARG A 191 12.92 -1.46 0.88
C ARG A 191 12.20 -0.94 2.11
N PHE A 192 11.28 0.03 1.96
CA PHE A 192 10.45 0.48 3.08
C PHE A 192 9.59 -0.67 3.62
N TYR A 193 8.89 -1.38 2.74
CA TYR A 193 8.05 -2.50 3.13
C TYR A 193 8.86 -3.59 3.85
N THR A 194 10.00 -3.99 3.29
CA THR A 194 10.82 -5.07 3.86
C THR A 194 11.38 -4.70 5.22
N ASP A 195 11.93 -3.49 5.36
CA ASP A 195 12.54 -3.07 6.62
C ASP A 195 11.48 -2.85 7.71
N ALA A 196 10.33 -2.28 7.37
CA ALA A 196 9.22 -2.08 8.31
C ALA A 196 8.61 -3.41 8.75
N LEU A 197 8.47 -4.36 7.81
CA LEU A 197 7.98 -5.70 8.12
C LEU A 197 8.97 -6.46 9.01
N ALA A 198 10.26 -6.40 8.69
CA ALA A 198 11.32 -7.02 9.48
C ALA A 198 11.33 -6.49 10.92
N HIS A 199 11.28 -5.17 11.07
CA HIS A 199 11.18 -4.53 12.38
C HIS A 199 9.93 -4.96 13.14
N SER A 200 8.77 -4.98 12.48
CA SER A 200 7.51 -5.37 13.13
C SER A 200 7.50 -6.84 13.59
N VAL A 201 8.14 -7.74 12.84
CA VAL A 201 8.31 -9.14 13.23
C VAL A 201 9.25 -9.24 14.43
N PHE A 202 10.37 -8.53 14.39
CA PHE A 202 11.34 -8.51 15.48
C PHE A 202 10.72 -7.98 16.79
N GLU A 203 10.03 -6.84 16.76
CA GLU A 203 9.37 -6.26 17.93
C GLU A 203 8.32 -7.19 18.55
N ARG A 204 7.57 -7.93 17.72
CA ARG A 204 6.46 -8.76 18.20
C ARG A 204 6.89 -10.15 18.64
N PHE A 205 7.92 -10.72 18.02
CA PHE A 205 8.29 -12.12 18.19
C PHE A 205 9.75 -12.33 18.64
N GLY A 206 10.58 -11.28 18.66
CA GLY A 206 11.99 -11.37 19.02
C GLY A 206 12.86 -12.13 18.02
N VAL A 207 12.37 -12.37 16.80
CA VAL A 207 13.08 -13.10 15.75
C VAL A 207 13.44 -12.17 14.60
N GLU A 208 14.67 -12.31 14.09
CA GLU A 208 15.10 -11.63 12.88
C GLU A 208 14.32 -12.13 11.66
N PHE A 209 13.98 -11.20 10.77
CA PHE A 209 13.28 -11.48 9.52
C PHE A 209 14.29 -11.72 8.40
N GLY A 210 14.30 -12.95 7.87
CA GLY A 210 15.26 -13.38 6.86
C GLY A 210 15.79 -14.78 7.16
N LEU A 211 16.48 -15.40 6.20
CA LEU A 211 17.00 -16.76 6.34
C LEU A 211 17.87 -16.89 7.59
N ARG A 212 17.55 -17.85 8.46
CA ARG A 212 18.52 -18.42 9.40
C ARG A 212 19.73 -18.87 8.59
N CYS A 213 20.85 -18.17 8.70
CA CYS A 213 22.13 -18.82 8.47
C CYS A 213 22.27 -19.79 9.65
N GLU A 214 22.22 -21.09 9.38
CA GLU A 214 22.62 -22.10 10.35
C GLU A 214 24.09 -21.84 10.70
N THR A 215 24.36 -21.06 11.74
CA THR A 215 25.63 -21.00 12.48
C THR A 215 25.50 -19.96 13.59
N ASP A 216 24.87 -20.35 14.71
CA ASP A 216 25.52 -20.28 16.03
C ASP A 216 24.58 -20.81 17.13
N PRO A 217 25.13 -21.51 18.14
CA PRO A 217 24.33 -22.08 19.22
C PRO A 217 23.79 -20.96 20.13
N ALA A 218 22.53 -21.11 20.55
CA ALA A 218 21.84 -20.18 21.44
C ALA A 218 22.67 -19.90 22.72
N PRO A 219 22.68 -18.65 23.23
CA PRO A 219 23.31 -18.36 24.52
C PRO A 219 22.52 -19.06 25.65
N PRO A 220 23.19 -19.53 26.71
CA PRO A 220 22.54 -20.27 27.76
C PRO A 220 21.56 -19.37 28.52
N LEU A 221 20.34 -19.87 28.71
CA LEU A 221 19.34 -19.29 29.61
C LEU A 221 19.95 -19.19 31.01
N ALA A 222 20.16 -17.97 31.48
CA ALA A 222 20.48 -17.71 32.87
C ALA A 222 19.32 -18.21 33.75
N GLN A 223 19.54 -19.31 34.46
CA GLN A 223 18.68 -19.74 35.55
C GLN A 223 18.83 -18.71 36.68
N ASN A 224 17.81 -17.88 36.88
CA ASN A 224 17.70 -17.09 38.10
C ASN A 224 17.30 -18.01 39.25
N ARG A 225 18.08 -17.93 40.33
CA ARG A 225 17.89 -18.57 41.63
C ARG A 225 16.56 -18.20 42.27
#